data_AF-A0A4R7C8M5-F1
#
_entry.id   AF-A0A4R7C8M5-F1
#
_cell.length_a   1.000
_cell.length_b   1.000
_cell.length_c   1.000
_cell.angle_alpha   90.00
_cell.angle_beta   90.00
_cell.angle_gamma   90.00
#
_symmetry.space_group_name_H-M   'P 1'
#
loop_
_entity.id
_entity.type
_entity.pdbx_description
1 polymer ?
#
loop_
_entity_poly.entity_id
_entity_poly.type
_entity_poly.pdbx_seq_one_letter_code
_entity_poly.pdbx_strand_id
1 'polypeptide(L)'
;MFRKIAIATAAYLVCSLALYGCNSPVSFVVFSKSTRIGLPYWKEISVFIVVLVGLAVLIPPRQNFIPFSVRLPVFAVLALLLPTVIIGAYADWTRTELIRQFEADHLIEHSFFRSIREAPADIVQFYLHAAALKNCVPYAWSYREMAFYELRPGVAINVLPQGWLKMCGIGARP
;
A
#
# COMPACT_ATOMS: atom_id res chain seq x y z
N MET A 1 2.36 31.58 -13.79
CA MET A 1 1.64 30.27 -13.84
C MET A 1 2.62 29.10 -13.83
N PHE A 2 3.57 29.05 -14.78
CA PHE A 2 4.61 28.01 -14.91
C PHE A 2 5.36 27.68 -13.60
N ARG A 3 5.88 28.70 -12.90
CA ARG A 3 6.59 28.53 -11.61
C ARG A 3 5.76 27.79 -10.55
N LYS A 4 4.45 28.03 -10.48
CA LYS A 4 3.58 27.38 -9.49
C LYS A 4 3.34 25.91 -9.81
N ILE A 5 3.15 25.59 -11.09
CA ILE A 5 3.02 24.23 -11.58
C ILE A 5 4.32 23.47 -11.30
N ALA A 6 5.48 24.04 -11.63
CA ALA A 6 6.77 23.42 -11.37
C ALA A 6 6.99 23.10 -9.87
N ILE A 7 6.66 24.04 -8.97
CA ILE A 7 6.76 23.79 -7.51
C ILE A 7 5.77 22.71 -7.06
N ALA A 8 4.54 22.72 -7.57
CA ALA A 8 3.55 21.71 -7.21
C ALA A 8 3.94 20.32 -7.70
N THR A 9 4.47 20.21 -8.92
CA THR A 9 5.01 18.96 -9.47
C THR A 9 6.21 18.48 -8.65
N ALA A 10 7.15 19.36 -8.30
CA ALA A 10 8.28 19.00 -7.45
C ALA A 10 7.80 18.51 -6.06
N ALA A 11 6.85 19.21 -5.44
CA ALA A 11 6.29 18.82 -4.15
C ALA A 11 5.57 17.46 -4.22
N TYR A 12 4.81 17.21 -5.29
CA TYR A 12 4.19 15.91 -5.55
C TYR A 12 5.24 14.81 -5.70
N LEU A 13 6.28 15.03 -6.51
CA LEU A 13 7.34 14.04 -6.75
C LEU A 13 8.11 13.72 -5.47
N VAL A 14 8.45 14.72 -4.66
CA VAL A 14 9.13 14.52 -3.36
C VAL A 14 8.24 13.74 -2.39
N CYS A 15 6.97 14.13 -2.26
CA CYS A 15 6.02 13.44 -1.38
C CYS A 15 5.79 11.99 -1.84
N SER A 16 5.67 11.79 -3.14
CA SER A 16 5.50 10.47 -3.73
C SER A 16 6.73 9.59 -3.53
N LEU A 17 7.93 10.12 -3.75
CA LEU A 17 9.18 9.39 -3.49
C LEU A 17 9.31 9.01 -2.01
N ALA A 18 8.88 9.88 -1.09
CA ALA A 18 8.87 9.60 0.34
C ALA A 18 7.89 8.47 0.71
N LEU A 19 6.72 8.42 0.07
CA LEU A 19 5.67 7.43 0.34
C LEU A 19 5.92 6.07 -0.31
N TYR A 20 6.38 6.06 -1.56
CA TYR A 20 6.47 4.86 -2.40
C TYR A 20 7.91 4.45 -2.74
N GLY A 21 8.92 5.20 -2.29
CA GLY A 21 10.31 4.98 -2.68
C GLY A 21 10.59 5.29 -4.16
N CYS A 22 11.73 4.83 -4.66
CA CYS A 22 12.21 5.13 -6.02
C CYS A 22 11.35 4.56 -7.16
N ASN A 23 10.41 3.64 -6.89
CA ASN A 23 9.79 2.83 -7.94
C ASN A 23 8.31 3.10 -8.27
N SER A 24 7.64 4.09 -7.65
CA SER A 24 6.22 4.27 -7.98
C SER A 24 5.54 5.63 -7.71
N PRO A 25 6.01 6.76 -8.28
CA PRO A 25 5.12 7.92 -8.40
C PRO A 25 4.10 7.78 -9.52
N VAL A 26 4.52 7.24 -10.66
CA VAL A 26 3.72 7.24 -11.89
C VAL A 26 3.09 5.86 -12.15
N SER A 27 3.74 4.78 -11.71
CA SER A 27 3.27 3.41 -11.99
C SER A 27 2.01 3.03 -11.22
N PHE A 28 1.79 3.52 -9.99
CA PHE A 28 0.56 3.22 -9.26
C PHE A 28 -0.69 3.84 -9.90
N VAL A 29 -0.57 5.06 -10.45
CA VAL A 29 -1.69 5.78 -11.10
C VAL A 29 -1.85 5.40 -12.58
N VAL A 30 -0.76 5.16 -13.31
CA VAL A 30 -0.78 4.95 -14.78
C VAL A 30 -0.67 3.47 -15.18
N PHE A 31 0.07 2.65 -14.42
CA PHE A 31 0.41 1.28 -14.81
C PHE A 31 -0.20 0.20 -13.92
N SER A 32 -0.85 0.57 -12.80
CA SER A 32 -1.60 -0.39 -12.01
C SER A 32 -2.92 -0.73 -12.71
N LYS A 33 -2.85 -1.73 -13.59
CA LYS A 33 -4.01 -2.58 -13.90
C LYS A 33 -4.58 -3.26 -12.63
N SER A 34 -3.92 -3.12 -11.47
CA SER A 34 -4.38 -3.53 -10.14
C SER A 34 -5.56 -2.68 -9.66
N THR A 35 -6.68 -2.81 -10.35
CA THR A 35 -7.98 -2.26 -9.98
C THR A 35 -8.61 -2.90 -8.74
N ARG A 36 -7.87 -3.72 -7.99
CA ARG A 36 -8.46 -4.57 -6.95
C ARG A 36 -7.58 -4.56 -5.72
N ILE A 37 -7.60 -3.46 -4.97
CA ILE A 37 -7.49 -3.58 -3.51
C ILE A 37 -8.87 -4.10 -3.08
N GLY A 38 -8.92 -5.22 -2.37
CA GLY A 38 -10.17 -5.89 -1.95
C GLY A 38 -10.90 -5.17 -0.81
N LEU A 39 -10.54 -3.92 -0.54
CA LEU A 39 -11.04 -3.12 0.56
C LEU A 39 -12.36 -2.44 0.15
N PRO A 40 -13.46 -2.58 0.89
CA PRO A 40 -14.71 -1.91 0.52
C PRO A 40 -14.57 -0.38 0.49
N TYR A 41 -15.16 0.27 -0.51
CA TYR A 41 -15.29 1.73 -0.63
C TYR A 41 -13.99 2.58 -0.73
N TRP A 42 -12.83 1.95 -0.95
CA TRP A 42 -11.55 2.67 -0.92
C TRP A 42 -11.44 3.78 -1.97
N LYS A 43 -12.09 3.62 -3.13
CA LYS A 43 -12.05 4.61 -4.23
C LYS A 43 -12.91 5.82 -3.87
N GLU A 44 -14.09 5.57 -3.34
CA GLU A 44 -15.05 6.56 -2.89
C GLU A 44 -14.43 7.40 -1.78
N ILE A 45 -13.76 6.76 -0.80
CA ILE A 45 -13.01 7.43 0.25
C ILE A 45 -11.89 8.30 -0.35
N SER A 46 -11.09 7.75 -1.28
CA SER A 46 -10.02 8.51 -1.97
C SER A 46 -10.55 9.78 -2.63
N VAL A 47 -11.58 9.63 -3.47
CA VAL A 47 -12.16 10.72 -4.24
C VAL A 47 -12.77 11.76 -3.31
N PHE A 48 -13.51 11.32 -2.29
CA PHE A 48 -14.09 12.21 -1.29
C PHE A 48 -13.01 13.05 -0.58
N ILE A 49 -11.91 12.44 -0.15
CA ILE A 49 -10.79 13.16 0.48
C ILE A 49 -10.17 14.17 -0.49
N VAL A 50 -9.86 13.77 -1.73
CA VAL A 50 -9.26 14.68 -2.73
C VAL A 50 -10.18 15.87 -3.01
N VAL A 51 -11.48 15.62 -3.15
CA VAL A 51 -12.49 16.68 -3.33
C VAL A 51 -12.50 17.59 -2.11
N LEU A 52 -12.60 17.08 -0.89
CA LEU A 52 -12.57 17.89 0.33
C LEU A 52 -11.31 18.75 0.45
N VAL A 53 -10.14 18.20 0.13
CA VAL A 53 -8.87 18.95 0.10
C VAL A 53 -8.92 20.05 -0.95
N GLY A 54 -9.44 19.75 -2.15
CA GLY A 54 -9.66 20.75 -3.20
C GLY A 54 -10.58 21.88 -2.74
N LEU A 55 -11.72 21.54 -2.13
CA LEU A 55 -12.66 22.51 -1.60
C LEU A 55 -12.02 23.38 -0.51
N ALA A 56 -11.20 22.78 0.36
CA ALA A 56 -10.56 23.48 1.47
C ALA A 56 -9.41 24.40 1.06
N VAL A 57 -8.62 24.00 0.06
CA VAL A 57 -7.36 24.68 -0.32
C VAL A 57 -7.53 25.60 -1.53
N LEU A 58 -8.39 25.25 -2.48
CA LEU A 58 -8.50 25.95 -3.77
C LEU A 58 -9.68 26.94 -3.82
N ILE A 59 -10.70 26.80 -2.97
CA ILE A 59 -11.88 27.67 -3.03
C ILE A 59 -11.63 29.03 -2.33
N PRO A 60 -12.03 30.15 -2.96
CA PRO A 60 -11.87 31.52 -2.47
C PRO A 60 -12.24 31.91 -1.03
N PRO A 61 -13.33 31.44 -0.39
CA PRO A 61 -13.77 32.01 0.89
C PRO A 61 -12.84 31.66 2.07
N ARG A 62 -11.84 30.78 1.86
CA ARG A 62 -10.78 30.47 2.85
C ARG A 62 -9.44 31.16 2.55
N GLN A 63 -9.47 32.22 1.74
CA GLN A 63 -8.30 32.92 1.21
C GLN A 63 -7.32 33.49 2.25
N ASN A 64 -7.75 33.70 3.50
CA ASN A 64 -6.94 34.37 4.53
C ASN A 64 -5.89 33.47 5.21
N PHE A 65 -6.01 32.14 5.10
CA PHE A 65 -5.10 31.22 5.81
C PHE A 65 -3.96 30.69 4.93
N ILE A 66 -4.14 30.64 3.60
CA ILE A 66 -3.16 30.05 2.67
C ILE A 66 -2.84 31.05 1.54
N PRO A 67 -1.57 31.52 1.45
CA PRO A 67 -1.14 32.39 0.37
C PRO A 67 -1.40 31.77 -1.01
N PHE A 68 -1.86 32.59 -1.95
CA PHE A 68 -2.19 32.13 -3.32
C PHE A 68 -0.99 31.52 -4.07
N SER A 69 0.25 31.79 -3.65
CA SER A 69 1.47 31.21 -4.20
C SER A 69 1.66 29.72 -3.84
N VAL A 70 1.18 29.28 -2.67
CA VAL A 70 1.45 27.93 -2.13
C VAL A 70 0.26 26.98 -2.21
N ARG A 71 -0.94 27.47 -2.60
CA ARG A 71 -2.16 26.64 -2.68
C ARG A 71 -2.01 25.39 -3.54
N LEU A 72 -1.44 25.53 -4.73
CA LEU A 72 -1.31 24.41 -5.66
C LEU A 72 -0.32 23.34 -5.14
N PRO A 73 0.87 23.71 -4.62
CA PRO A 73 1.73 22.76 -3.90
C PRO A 73 1.07 22.09 -2.69
N VAL A 74 0.38 22.87 -1.83
CA VAL A 74 -0.31 22.34 -0.65
C VAL A 74 -1.40 21.35 -1.06
N PHE A 75 -2.21 21.70 -2.06
CA PHE A 75 -3.21 20.79 -2.62
C PHE A 75 -2.56 19.50 -3.12
N ALA A 76 -1.49 19.60 -3.92
CA ALA A 76 -0.82 18.42 -4.49
C ALA A 76 -0.28 17.47 -3.40
N VAL A 77 0.32 18.03 -2.35
CA VAL A 77 0.83 17.23 -1.21
C VAL A 77 -0.31 16.59 -0.44
N LEU A 78 -1.33 17.36 -0.04
CA LEU A 78 -2.43 16.85 0.78
C LEU A 78 -3.33 15.86 0.02
N ALA A 79 -3.59 16.12 -1.26
CA ALA A 79 -4.38 15.24 -2.12
C ALA A 79 -3.68 13.90 -2.38
N LEU A 80 -2.35 13.83 -2.24
CA LEU A 80 -1.61 12.57 -2.28
C LEU A 80 -1.52 11.92 -0.90
N LEU A 81 -1.13 12.70 0.11
CA LEU A 81 -0.79 12.20 1.43
C LEU A 81 -2.01 11.67 2.19
N LEU A 82 -3.09 12.46 2.24
CA LEU A 82 -4.25 12.13 3.08
C LEU A 82 -4.97 10.86 2.62
N PRO A 83 -5.31 10.69 1.32
CA PRO A 83 -5.89 9.42 0.86
C PRO A 83 -4.97 8.23 1.15
N THR A 84 -3.68 8.35 0.85
CA THR A 84 -2.72 7.25 1.06
C THR A 84 -2.62 6.85 2.53
N VAL A 85 -2.55 7.81 3.44
CA VAL A 85 -2.48 7.52 4.88
C VAL A 85 -3.78 6.90 5.38
N ILE A 86 -4.94 7.47 5.01
CA ILE A 86 -6.24 6.98 5.48
C ILE A 86 -6.54 5.58 4.94
N ILE A 87 -6.32 5.36 3.63
CA ILE A 87 -6.54 4.05 2.99
C ILE A 87 -5.52 3.04 3.50
N GLY A 88 -4.27 3.45 3.69
CA GLY A 88 -3.24 2.57 4.25
C GLY A 88 -3.59 2.12 5.66
N ALA A 89 -4.04 3.03 6.52
CA ALA A 89 -4.51 2.71 7.87
C ALA A 89 -5.77 1.80 7.84
N TYR A 90 -6.72 2.09 6.95
CA TYR A 90 -7.91 1.26 6.78
C TYR A 90 -7.55 -0.17 6.31
N ALA A 91 -6.65 -0.30 5.33
CA ALA A 91 -6.18 -1.59 4.85
C ALA A 91 -5.44 -2.38 5.94
N ASP A 92 -4.61 -1.72 6.74
CA ASP A 92 -3.85 -2.34 7.84
C ASP A 92 -4.79 -2.80 8.97
N TRP A 93 -5.79 -1.98 9.31
CA TRP A 93 -6.82 -2.32 10.28
C TRP A 93 -7.64 -3.54 9.84
N THR A 94 -8.18 -3.51 8.62
CA THR A 94 -8.98 -4.63 8.08
C THR A 94 -8.13 -5.90 7.95
N ARG A 95 -6.88 -5.79 7.51
CA ARG A 95 -5.96 -6.94 7.47
C ARG A 95 -5.78 -7.53 8.87
N THR A 96 -5.47 -6.70 9.86
CA THR A 96 -5.21 -7.17 11.23
C THR A 96 -6.40 -7.97 11.78
N GLU A 97 -7.62 -7.50 11.51
CA GLU A 97 -8.84 -8.19 11.90
C GLU A 97 -8.98 -9.56 11.21
N LEU A 98 -8.78 -9.60 9.89
CA LEU A 98 -8.90 -10.85 9.11
C LEU A 98 -7.79 -11.86 9.42
N ILE A 99 -6.58 -11.38 9.72
CA ILE A 99 -5.46 -12.22 10.16
C ILE A 99 -5.78 -12.87 11.52
N ARG A 100 -6.38 -12.12 12.46
CA ARG A 100 -6.79 -12.66 13.76
C ARG A 100 -7.83 -13.77 13.60
N GLN A 101 -8.83 -13.56 12.74
CA GLN A 101 -9.86 -14.56 12.44
C GLN A 101 -9.30 -15.80 11.73
N PHE A 102 -8.18 -15.67 11.02
CA PHE A 102 -7.56 -16.78 10.32
C PHE A 102 -6.90 -17.79 11.27
N GLU A 103 -6.54 -17.39 12.51
CA GLU A 103 -5.98 -18.28 13.54
C GLU A 103 -4.80 -19.13 13.01
N ALA A 104 -3.74 -18.47 12.56
CA ALA A 104 -2.52 -19.14 12.12
C ALA A 104 -1.68 -19.63 13.32
N ASP A 105 -0.98 -20.75 13.15
CA ASP A 105 -0.02 -21.26 14.14
C ASP A 105 1.22 -20.36 14.20
N HIS A 106 1.64 -19.88 13.03
CA HIS A 106 2.74 -18.94 12.90
C HIS A 106 2.41 -17.84 11.89
N LEU A 107 2.83 -16.62 12.19
CA LEU A 107 2.54 -15.43 11.40
C LEU A 107 3.78 -14.57 11.27
N ILE A 108 4.01 -14.07 10.05
CA ILE A 108 4.90 -12.94 9.77
C ILE A 108 4.05 -11.88 9.09
N GLU A 109 4.10 -10.67 9.63
CA GLU A 109 3.38 -9.53 9.08
C GLU A 109 4.28 -8.29 8.98
N HIS A 110 4.02 -7.49 7.95
CA HIS A 110 4.67 -6.19 7.73
C HIS A 110 3.60 -5.15 7.48
N SER A 111 3.75 -3.92 7.99
CA SER A 111 2.74 -2.87 7.80
C SER A 111 2.44 -2.61 6.32
N PHE A 112 1.23 -2.12 6.03
CA PHE A 112 0.87 -1.69 4.68
C PHE A 112 1.87 -0.66 4.10
N PHE A 113 2.33 0.29 4.91
CA PHE A 113 3.29 1.30 4.46
C PHE A 113 4.66 0.74 4.11
N ARG A 114 5.13 -0.26 4.87
CA ARG A 114 6.33 -1.00 4.51
C ARG A 114 6.12 -1.77 3.22
N SER A 115 4.95 -2.39 3.08
CA SER A 115 4.53 -3.14 1.90
C SER A 115 4.50 -2.30 0.62
N ILE A 116 3.98 -1.07 0.64
CA ILE A 116 3.99 -0.21 -0.57
C ILE A 116 5.37 0.34 -0.91
N ARG A 117 6.29 0.41 0.07
CA ARG A 117 7.66 0.90 -0.12
C ARG A 117 8.61 -0.19 -0.57
N GLU A 118 8.38 -1.42 -0.13
CA GLU A 118 9.19 -2.61 -0.42
C GLU A 118 8.56 -3.51 -1.50
N ALA A 119 7.31 -3.24 -1.94
CA ALA A 119 6.72 -3.88 -3.12
C ALA A 119 7.63 -3.64 -4.34
N PRO A 120 8.01 -4.69 -5.06
CA PRO A 120 9.34 -4.78 -5.65
C PRO A 120 9.61 -3.80 -6.79
N ALA A 121 10.84 -3.27 -6.77
CA ALA A 121 11.60 -2.73 -7.91
C ALA A 121 11.98 -3.81 -8.93
N ASP A 122 12.08 -5.05 -8.45
CA ASP A 122 12.76 -6.14 -9.14
C ASP A 122 11.76 -7.27 -9.44
N ILE A 123 11.61 -7.58 -10.72
CA ILE A 123 10.65 -8.52 -11.32
C ILE A 123 10.79 -9.98 -10.78
N VAL A 124 11.78 -10.25 -9.91
CA VAL A 124 12.19 -11.60 -9.50
C VAL A 124 11.91 -11.91 -8.01
N GLN A 125 11.63 -10.92 -7.15
CA GLN A 125 11.39 -11.17 -5.72
C GLN A 125 9.91 -11.01 -5.32
N PHE A 126 9.31 -12.13 -4.89
CA PHE A 126 8.00 -12.14 -4.24
C PHE A 126 8.12 -11.56 -2.83
N TYR A 127 7.92 -10.24 -2.68
CA TYR A 127 7.82 -9.63 -1.35
C TYR A 127 6.51 -10.09 -0.69
N LEU A 128 6.63 -10.88 0.39
CA LEU A 128 5.48 -11.32 1.17
C LEU A 128 5.05 -10.22 2.14
N HIS A 129 3.89 -9.63 1.88
CA HIS A 129 3.29 -8.63 2.76
C HIS A 129 2.93 -9.18 4.14
N ALA A 130 2.42 -10.40 4.14
CA ALA A 130 2.29 -11.26 5.30
C ALA A 130 2.28 -12.71 4.83
N ALA A 131 2.77 -13.60 5.69
CA ALA A 131 2.75 -15.03 5.48
C ALA A 131 2.31 -15.72 6.76
N ALA A 132 1.56 -16.80 6.60
CA ALA A 132 1.02 -17.57 7.70
C ALA A 132 1.30 -19.06 7.48
N LEU A 133 1.39 -19.79 8.58
CA LEU A 133 1.43 -21.23 8.60
C LEU A 133 0.24 -21.71 9.44
N LYS A 134 -0.59 -22.59 8.86
CA LYS A 134 -1.73 -23.18 9.56
C LYS A 134 -1.80 -24.66 9.26
N ASN A 135 -1.73 -25.51 10.28
CA ASN A 135 -1.64 -26.98 10.16
C ASN A 135 -0.53 -27.41 9.18
N CYS A 136 0.64 -26.78 9.26
CA CYS A 136 1.77 -26.98 8.35
C CYS A 136 1.49 -26.68 6.85
N VAL A 137 0.37 -26.03 6.53
CA VAL A 137 0.09 -25.52 5.19
C VAL A 137 0.50 -24.04 5.12
N PRO A 138 1.37 -23.66 4.17
CA PRO A 138 1.84 -22.29 4.04
C PRO A 138 0.84 -21.41 3.28
N TYR A 139 0.64 -20.19 3.75
CA TYR A 139 -0.24 -19.20 3.15
C TYR A 139 0.47 -17.86 2.97
N ALA A 140 0.04 -17.10 1.96
CA ALA A 140 0.46 -15.72 1.71
C ALA A 140 -0.74 -14.79 1.68
N TRP A 141 -0.54 -13.53 2.09
CA TRP A 141 -1.58 -12.53 2.11
C TRP A 141 -1.77 -11.86 0.75
N SER A 142 -3.02 -11.73 0.32
CA SER A 142 -3.43 -10.98 -0.87
C SER A 142 -4.20 -9.73 -0.50
N TYR A 143 -3.64 -8.54 -0.73
CA TYR A 143 -4.39 -7.28 -0.61
C TYR A 143 -5.53 -7.14 -1.62
N ARG A 144 -5.52 -7.98 -2.67
CA ARG A 144 -6.57 -8.00 -3.67
C ARG A 144 -7.83 -8.71 -3.21
N GLU A 145 -7.65 -9.80 -2.50
CA GLU A 145 -8.76 -10.61 -1.98
C GLU A 145 -9.03 -10.31 -0.52
N MET A 146 -8.14 -9.55 0.13
CA MET A 146 -8.12 -9.33 1.58
C MET A 146 -8.16 -10.67 2.32
N ALA A 147 -7.38 -11.64 1.86
CA ALA A 147 -7.41 -13.00 2.38
C ALA A 147 -6.04 -13.69 2.23
N PHE A 148 -5.86 -14.75 3.00
CA PHE A 148 -4.77 -15.70 2.81
C PHE A 148 -5.10 -16.66 1.67
N TYR A 149 -4.12 -16.92 0.81
CA TYR A 149 -4.17 -17.96 -0.21
C TYR A 149 -3.02 -18.95 -0.01
N GLU A 150 -3.26 -20.21 -0.34
CA GLU A 150 -2.27 -21.28 -0.15
C GLU A 150 -1.08 -21.11 -1.09
N LEU A 151 0.13 -21.24 -0.54
CA LEU A 151 1.37 -21.24 -1.30
C LEU A 151 1.67 -22.64 -1.82
N ARG A 152 1.90 -22.75 -3.12
CA ARG A 152 2.42 -23.99 -3.72
C ARG A 152 3.79 -24.32 -3.09
N PRO A 153 4.10 -25.61 -2.84
CA PRO A 153 5.34 -26.01 -2.18
C PRO A 153 6.61 -25.43 -2.80
N GLY A 154 6.72 -25.42 -4.15
CA GLY A 154 7.89 -24.86 -4.85
C GLY A 154 8.04 -23.34 -4.74
N VAL A 155 6.97 -22.61 -4.42
CA VAL A 155 7.03 -21.18 -4.11
C VAL A 155 7.40 -21.00 -2.64
N ALA A 156 6.75 -21.75 -1.75
CA ALA A 156 6.94 -21.69 -0.30
C ALA A 156 8.41 -21.81 0.13
N ILE A 157 9.18 -22.71 -0.49
CA ILE A 157 10.61 -22.90 -0.18
C ILE A 157 11.48 -21.67 -0.43
N ASN A 158 11.07 -20.78 -1.35
CA ASN A 158 11.85 -19.61 -1.74
C ASN A 158 11.50 -18.36 -0.93
N VAL A 159 10.36 -18.36 -0.25
CA VAL A 159 9.77 -17.15 0.35
C VAL A 159 9.57 -17.27 1.87
N LEU A 160 9.47 -18.49 2.41
CA LEU A 160 9.23 -18.71 3.84
C LEU A 160 10.54 -18.80 4.64
N PRO A 161 10.49 -18.48 5.94
CA PRO A 161 11.63 -18.69 6.83
C PRO A 161 12.06 -20.15 6.90
N GLN A 162 13.37 -20.37 6.91
CA GLN A 162 13.95 -21.72 7.03
C GLN A 162 13.47 -22.50 8.27
N GLY A 163 13.16 -21.80 9.37
CA GLY A 163 12.59 -22.42 10.57
C GLY A 163 11.24 -23.10 10.31
N TRP A 164 10.36 -22.46 9.55
CA TRP A 164 9.04 -23.00 9.21
C TRP A 164 9.15 -24.18 8.25
N LEU A 165 10.04 -24.07 7.26
CA LEU A 165 10.29 -25.14 6.29
C LEU A 165 10.76 -26.42 6.98
N LYS A 166 11.71 -26.31 7.92
CA LYS A 166 12.24 -27.44 8.70
C LYS A 166 11.20 -28.05 9.63
N MET A 167 10.46 -27.22 10.35
CA MET A 167 9.46 -27.67 11.32
C MET A 167 8.33 -28.47 10.67
N CYS A 168 7.90 -28.07 9.47
CA CYS A 168 6.79 -28.70 8.76
C CYS A 168 7.22 -29.61 7.59
N GLY A 169 8.52 -29.84 7.39
CA GLY A 169 9.04 -30.69 6.30
C GLY A 169 8.68 -30.18 4.89
N ILE A 170 8.50 -28.86 4.73
CA ILE A 170 8.10 -28.25 3.46
C ILE A 170 9.30 -28.29 2.50
N GLY A 171 9.17 -29.04 1.41
CA GLY A 171 10.27 -29.31 0.47
C GLY A 171 11.10 -30.56 0.79
N ALA A 172 10.72 -31.32 1.82
CA ALA A 172 11.43 -32.54 2.25
C ALA A 172 10.90 -33.86 1.64
N ARG A 173 10.17 -33.80 0.52
CA ARG A 173 9.84 -34.99 -0.29
C ARG A 173 10.52 -34.89 -1.67
N PRO A 174 11.00 -36.03 -2.23
CA PRO A 174 11.80 -36.07 -3.46
C PRO A 174 11.08 -35.49 -4.68
#